data_AF-A0A969S2Q8-F1
#
_entry.id   AF-A0A969S2Q8-F1
#
_cell.length_a   1.000
_cell.length_b   1.000
_cell.length_c   1.000
_cell.angle_alpha   90.00
_cell.angle_beta   90.00
_cell.angle_gamma   90.00
#
_symmetry.space_group_name_H-M   'P 1'
#
loop_
_entity.id
_entity.type
_entity.pdbx_description
1 polymer ?
#
loop_
_entity_poly.entity_id
_entity_poly.type
_entity_poly.pdbx_seq_one_letter_code
_entity_poly.pdbx_strand_id
1 'polypeptide(L)'
;MDTELASVSSYQPEEPQNLTIRVGMAYWSAYFPDVSDYRRRSSLRLYGQMAQGTLQINPYKKPLAAKLSMFLTLTSQLKTGDRYVVGHLLEQVESKSVLMEMDRRRDRRNYLFSLWNTALRTLSKLGWTVLFDAETYPVELQPAWHQANPVQIDLDTASESWLERWLQAEVTILSPVFQELQEADLPLSERFTGRVLAEALAIRGLSRSKLAEYLNLDRSMVTYWIKGARLIQPKHREQICGLLRDELEQVLQRV
;
A
#
# COMPACT_ATOMS: atom_id res chain seq x y z
N MET A 1 42.03 7.88 59.23
CA MET A 1 42.33 8.48 57.92
C MET A 1 41.91 7.44 56.91
N ASP A 2 40.61 7.47 56.59
CA ASP A 2 39.94 6.50 55.75
C ASP A 2 40.20 6.81 54.29
N THR A 3 40.53 5.80 53.50
CA THR A 3 40.53 5.91 52.04
C THR A 3 39.97 4.61 51.48
N GLU A 4 38.66 4.55 51.47
CA GLU A 4 37.87 3.49 50.86
C GLU A 4 37.85 3.74 49.35
N LEU A 5 38.62 2.93 48.60
CA LEU A 5 38.64 2.93 47.14
C LEU A 5 37.30 2.36 46.64
N ALA A 6 36.38 3.27 46.28
CA ALA A 6 35.14 2.92 45.60
C ALA A 6 35.45 2.22 44.26
N SER A 7 34.97 0.99 44.14
CA SER A 7 35.03 0.19 42.92
C SER A 7 34.13 0.80 41.84
N VAL A 8 34.75 1.28 40.76
CA VAL A 8 34.04 1.73 39.55
C VAL A 8 33.50 0.49 38.84
N SER A 9 32.21 0.22 39.01
CA SER A 9 31.48 -0.78 38.22
C SER A 9 31.51 -0.36 36.75
N SER A 10 32.21 -1.15 35.92
CA SER A 10 32.24 -0.95 34.47
C SER A 10 30.94 -1.46 33.87
N TYR A 11 30.08 -0.52 33.48
CA TYR A 11 28.86 -0.84 32.73
C TYR A 11 29.25 -1.32 31.32
N GLN A 12 29.15 -2.62 31.07
CA GLN A 12 29.14 -3.19 29.72
C GLN A 12 27.69 -3.29 29.26
N PRO A 13 27.23 -2.49 28.29
CA PRO A 13 25.88 -2.64 27.76
C PRO A 13 25.77 -3.97 27.03
N GLU A 14 24.92 -4.87 27.52
CA GLU A 14 24.53 -6.10 26.83
C GLU A 14 23.93 -5.76 25.45
N GLU A 15 24.25 -6.57 24.44
CA GLU A 15 23.75 -6.37 23.07
C GLU A 15 22.22 -6.24 23.05
N PRO A 16 21.65 -5.19 22.42
CA PRO A 16 20.22 -4.96 22.45
C PRO A 16 19.50 -6.06 21.64
N GLN A 17 18.91 -7.03 22.35
CA GLN A 17 18.16 -8.14 21.74
C GLN A 17 16.81 -7.70 21.16
N ASN A 18 16.27 -6.56 21.60
CA ASN A 18 14.95 -6.06 21.18
C ASN A 18 14.97 -4.55 20.91
N LEU A 19 14.60 -4.16 19.69
CA LEU A 19 14.40 -2.76 19.29
C LEU A 19 12.90 -2.46 19.24
N THR A 20 12.42 -1.61 20.15
CA THR A 20 11.04 -1.09 20.12
C THR A 20 11.05 0.35 19.62
N ILE A 21 10.56 0.58 18.40
CA ILE A 21 10.42 1.92 17.84
C ILE A 21 9.00 2.41 18.12
N ARG A 22 8.87 3.52 18.85
CA ARG A 22 7.60 4.24 19.04
C ARG A 22 7.60 5.49 18.17
N VAL A 23 6.88 5.45 17.06
CA VAL A 23 6.79 6.59 16.13
C VAL A 23 5.55 7.43 16.48
N GLY A 24 5.76 8.68 16.88
CA GLY A 24 4.69 9.65 17.12
C GLY A 24 4.21 10.32 15.83
N MET A 25 2.89 10.46 15.66
CA MET A 25 2.26 10.99 14.43
C MET A 25 2.54 12.48 14.12
N ALA A 26 3.03 13.25 15.08
CA ALA A 26 2.90 14.72 15.06
C ALA A 26 3.67 15.43 13.92
N TYR A 27 4.86 14.96 13.54
CA TYR A 27 5.74 15.70 12.62
C TYR A 27 5.79 15.13 11.21
N TRP A 28 5.62 13.81 11.03
CA TRP A 28 5.72 13.16 9.72
C TRP A 28 4.41 13.26 8.93
N SER A 29 3.27 13.39 9.62
CA SER A 29 1.96 13.54 8.98
C SER A 29 1.82 14.83 8.16
N ALA A 30 2.62 15.86 8.46
CA ALA A 30 2.63 17.14 7.76
C ALA A 30 3.25 17.08 6.35
N TYR A 31 4.02 16.04 6.03
CA TYR A 31 4.68 15.87 4.73
C TYR A 31 3.84 15.08 3.71
N PHE A 32 2.67 14.56 4.12
CA PHE A 32 1.72 13.96 3.18
C PHE A 32 0.88 15.10 2.58
N PRO A 33 1.01 15.36 1.27
CA PRO A 33 0.39 16.53 0.64
C PRO A 33 -1.12 16.48 0.76
N ASP A 34 -1.70 17.67 0.81
CA ASP A 34 -3.09 18.01 1.06
C ASP A 34 -4.08 17.24 0.16
N VAL A 35 -4.51 16.06 0.61
CA VAL A 35 -5.65 15.33 0.04
C VAL A 35 -6.82 15.49 1.01
N SER A 36 -7.69 16.41 0.65
CA SER A 36 -8.89 16.83 1.36
C SER A 36 -9.99 15.76 1.34
N ASP A 37 -9.78 14.56 1.89
CA ASP A 37 -10.91 13.71 2.23
C ASP A 37 -10.57 12.54 3.16
N TYR A 38 -11.63 11.97 3.73
CA TYR A 38 -11.85 10.71 4.47
C TYR A 38 -10.73 9.62 4.51
N ARG A 39 -9.85 9.55 3.52
CA ARG A 39 -8.70 8.62 3.43
C ARG A 39 -7.70 8.73 4.59
N ARG A 40 -7.74 9.76 5.45
CA ARG A 40 -6.71 10.04 6.49
C ARG A 40 -6.58 8.99 7.61
N ARG A 41 -7.65 8.29 8.00
CA ARG A 41 -7.58 7.21 9.02
C ARG A 41 -7.31 5.85 8.37
N SER A 42 -7.84 5.67 7.18
CA SER A 42 -7.58 4.51 6.34
C SER A 42 -6.10 4.51 5.95
N SER A 43 -5.57 5.54 5.29
CA SER A 43 -4.21 5.57 4.72
C SER A 43 -3.11 5.19 5.69
N LEU A 44 -3.08 5.73 6.92
CA LEU A 44 -2.08 5.33 7.93
C LEU A 44 -2.26 3.89 8.41
N ARG A 45 -3.50 3.43 8.62
CA ARG A 45 -3.78 2.02 8.95
C ARG A 45 -3.39 1.11 7.78
N LEU A 46 -3.68 1.52 6.56
CA LEU A 46 -3.33 0.84 5.31
C LEU A 46 -1.80 0.78 5.16
N TYR A 47 -1.07 1.86 5.47
CA TYR A 47 0.39 1.84 5.54
C TYR A 47 0.90 0.89 6.61
N GLY A 48 0.30 0.89 7.81
CA GLY A 48 0.64 -0.06 8.87
C GLY A 48 0.44 -1.51 8.42
N GLN A 49 -0.67 -1.80 7.74
CA GLN A 49 -1.00 -3.13 7.21
C GLN A 49 -0.08 -3.53 6.04
N MET A 50 0.17 -2.63 5.07
CA MET A 50 1.10 -2.87 3.95
C MET A 50 2.54 -3.05 4.45
N ALA A 51 2.97 -2.22 5.41
CA ALA A 51 4.28 -2.33 6.03
C ALA A 51 4.39 -3.62 6.86
N GLN A 52 3.32 -4.08 7.51
CA GLN A 52 3.34 -5.36 8.24
C GLN A 52 3.69 -6.53 7.32
N GLY A 53 3.11 -6.60 6.12
CA GLY A 53 3.47 -7.62 5.13
C GLY A 53 4.92 -7.49 4.65
N THR A 54 5.38 -6.26 4.39
CA THR A 54 6.78 -5.99 4.03
C THR A 54 7.76 -6.42 5.12
N LEU A 55 7.46 -6.14 6.38
CA LEU A 55 8.32 -6.44 7.54
C LEU A 55 8.43 -7.94 7.84
N GLN A 56 7.50 -8.77 7.33
CA GLN A 56 7.60 -10.23 7.44
C GLN A 56 8.68 -10.82 6.52
N ILE A 57 9.14 -10.07 5.51
CA ILE A 57 10.21 -10.53 4.62
C ILE A 57 11.54 -10.43 5.35
N ASN A 58 12.24 -11.55 5.49
CA ASN A 58 13.63 -11.53 5.95
C ASN A 58 14.53 -10.94 4.83
N PRO A 59 15.11 -9.73 5.02
CA PRO A 59 15.84 -9.04 3.98
C PRO A 59 17.19 -9.71 3.65
N TYR A 60 17.77 -10.47 4.58
CA TYR A 60 19.02 -11.21 4.34
C TYR A 60 18.81 -12.45 3.47
N LYS A 61 17.65 -13.11 3.62
CA LYS A 61 17.31 -14.30 2.82
C LYS A 61 16.68 -13.93 1.49
N LYS A 62 15.94 -12.81 1.42
CA LYS A 62 15.16 -12.40 0.25
C LYS A 62 15.30 -10.90 -0.01
N PRO A 63 16.51 -10.45 -0.40
CA PRO A 63 16.82 -9.03 -0.52
C PRO A 63 15.92 -8.34 -1.55
N LEU A 64 15.81 -8.89 -2.76
CA LEU A 64 15.02 -8.27 -3.83
C LEU A 64 13.52 -8.18 -3.48
N ALA A 65 12.97 -9.21 -2.82
CA ALA A 65 11.59 -9.20 -2.37
C ALA A 65 11.32 -8.07 -1.36
N ALA A 66 12.23 -7.89 -0.40
CA ALA A 66 12.12 -6.85 0.62
C ALA A 66 12.23 -5.45 0.00
N LYS A 67 13.16 -5.25 -0.95
CA LYS A 67 13.30 -3.98 -1.65
C LYS A 67 12.07 -3.65 -2.50
N LEU A 68 11.56 -4.63 -3.26
CA LEU A 68 10.34 -4.47 -4.07
C LEU A 68 9.12 -4.16 -3.21
N SER A 69 8.89 -4.92 -2.12
CA SER A 69 7.74 -4.66 -1.25
C SER A 69 7.80 -3.27 -0.63
N MET A 70 8.99 -2.81 -0.21
CA MET A 70 9.20 -1.47 0.33
C MET A 70 8.91 -0.40 -0.72
N PHE A 71 9.52 -0.54 -1.90
CA PHE A 71 9.34 0.40 -3.01
C PHE A 71 7.87 0.49 -3.44
N LEU A 72 7.20 -0.64 -3.64
CA LEU A 72 5.80 -0.69 -4.06
C LEU A 72 4.88 -0.12 -2.98
N THR A 73 5.16 -0.40 -1.69
CA THR A 73 4.38 0.18 -0.58
C THR A 73 4.48 1.71 -0.59
N LEU A 74 5.67 2.26 -0.80
CA LEU A 74 5.89 3.71 -0.85
C LEU A 74 5.27 4.35 -2.10
N THR A 75 5.37 3.70 -3.26
CA THR A 75 4.95 4.27 -4.55
C THR A 75 3.46 4.10 -4.86
N SER A 76 2.80 3.09 -4.27
CA SER A 76 1.37 2.81 -4.49
C SER A 76 0.43 3.99 -4.18
N GLN A 77 0.86 4.96 -3.36
CA GLN A 77 0.06 6.15 -3.01
C GLN A 77 0.37 7.36 -3.90
N LEU A 78 1.53 7.35 -4.56
CA LEU A 78 2.00 8.46 -5.39
C LEU A 78 1.64 8.25 -6.87
N LYS A 79 1.51 6.99 -7.31
CA LYS A 79 1.22 6.65 -8.70
C LYS A 79 -0.21 6.14 -8.85
N THR A 80 -0.88 6.59 -9.91
CA THR A 80 -2.24 6.17 -10.30
C THR A 80 -2.24 4.87 -11.14
N GLY A 81 -1.10 4.17 -11.24
CA GLY A 81 -0.96 3.00 -12.10
C GLY A 81 -0.13 1.90 -11.46
N ASP A 82 -0.65 0.68 -11.53
CA ASP A 82 -0.07 -0.53 -10.96
C ASP A 82 0.72 -1.37 -11.97
N ARG A 83 0.89 -0.83 -13.19
CA ARG A 83 1.67 -1.42 -14.29
C ARG A 83 3.11 -0.95 -14.23
N TYR A 84 4.01 -1.90 -14.38
CA TYR A 84 5.44 -1.68 -14.28
C TYR A 84 6.19 -2.43 -15.38
N VAL A 85 7.19 -1.77 -15.97
CA VAL A 85 8.20 -2.42 -16.80
C VAL A 85 9.24 -3.05 -15.88
N VAL A 86 9.58 -4.33 -16.09
CA VAL A 86 10.50 -5.10 -15.23
C VAL A 86 11.85 -4.39 -15.07
N GLY A 87 12.45 -3.94 -16.17
CA GLY A 87 13.74 -3.25 -16.17
C GLY A 87 13.71 -1.97 -15.35
N HIS A 88 12.68 -1.14 -15.51
CA HIS A 88 12.51 0.07 -14.71
C HIS A 88 12.34 -0.24 -13.22
N LEU A 89 11.61 -1.29 -12.85
CA LEU A 89 11.50 -1.70 -11.44
C LEU A 89 12.86 -2.09 -10.87
N LEU A 90 13.63 -2.89 -11.61
CA LEU A 90 14.97 -3.31 -11.21
C LEU A 90 15.91 -2.12 -11.05
N GLU A 91 15.84 -1.11 -11.92
CA GLU A 91 16.60 0.14 -11.78
C GLU A 91 16.27 0.94 -10.52
N GLN A 92 15.03 0.83 -10.01
CA GLN A 92 14.64 1.53 -8.78
C GLN A 92 15.08 0.78 -7.52
N VAL A 93 15.18 -0.55 -7.56
CA VAL A 93 15.43 -1.36 -6.36
C VAL A 93 16.85 -1.94 -6.29
N GLU A 94 17.55 -2.10 -7.41
CA GLU A 94 18.92 -2.60 -7.46
C GLU A 94 19.94 -1.49 -7.76
N SER A 95 21.19 -1.73 -7.36
CA SER A 95 22.26 -0.78 -7.63
C SER A 95 22.69 -0.85 -9.10
N LYS A 96 23.14 0.28 -9.65
CA LYS A 96 23.69 0.34 -11.01
C LYS A 96 24.84 -0.65 -11.24
N SER A 97 25.63 -0.95 -10.21
CA SER A 97 26.70 -1.96 -10.28
C SER A 97 26.18 -3.37 -10.57
N VAL A 98 25.09 -3.78 -9.91
CA VAL A 98 24.48 -5.11 -10.11
C VAL A 98 23.90 -5.22 -11.52
N LEU A 99 23.26 -4.15 -12.01
CA LEU A 99 22.70 -4.10 -13.36
C LEU A 99 23.79 -4.10 -14.45
N MET A 100 24.92 -3.43 -14.22
CA MET A 100 26.08 -3.49 -15.12
C MET A 100 26.76 -4.87 -15.11
N GLU A 101 26.82 -5.55 -13.96
CA GLU A 101 27.35 -6.91 -13.88
C GLU A 101 26.48 -7.91 -14.63
N MET A 102 25.15 -7.75 -14.58
CA MET A 102 24.21 -8.54 -15.35
C MET A 102 24.51 -8.44 -16.85
N ASP A 103 24.72 -7.23 -17.37
CA ASP A 103 25.01 -7.07 -18.80
C ASP A 103 26.34 -7.74 -19.22
N ARG A 104 27.29 -7.91 -18.30
CA ARG A 104 28.62 -8.49 -18.61
C ARG A 104 28.71 -10.00 -18.39
N ARG A 105 27.93 -10.56 -17.46
CA ARG A 105 28.11 -11.92 -16.95
C ARG A 105 26.83 -12.74 -17.03
N ARG A 106 26.84 -13.81 -17.84
CA ARG A 106 25.68 -14.71 -18.01
C ARG A 106 25.20 -15.33 -16.70
N ASP A 107 26.11 -15.76 -15.83
CA ASP A 107 25.79 -16.32 -14.52
C ASP A 107 25.03 -15.31 -13.63
N ARG A 108 25.40 -14.03 -13.71
CA ARG A 108 24.71 -12.95 -12.99
C ARG A 108 23.32 -12.68 -13.54
N ARG A 109 23.11 -12.77 -14.86
CA ARG A 109 21.79 -12.64 -15.50
C ARG A 109 20.82 -13.70 -14.99
N ASN A 110 21.22 -14.97 -15.06
CA ASN A 110 20.39 -16.10 -14.64
C ASN A 110 20.08 -16.03 -13.14
N TYR A 111 21.06 -15.60 -12.34
CA TYR A 111 20.87 -15.39 -10.91
C TYR A 111 19.85 -14.29 -10.61
N LEU A 112 19.92 -13.13 -11.30
CA LEU A 112 18.96 -12.04 -11.10
C LEU A 112 17.55 -12.43 -11.53
N PHE A 113 17.41 -13.15 -12.64
CA PHE A 113 16.11 -13.67 -13.09
C PHE A 113 15.51 -14.64 -12.05
N SER A 114 16.33 -15.54 -11.48
CA SER A 114 15.91 -16.43 -10.39
C SER A 114 15.50 -15.67 -9.13
N LEU A 115 16.26 -14.62 -8.77
CA LEU A 115 15.91 -13.73 -7.66
C LEU A 115 14.58 -13.01 -7.90
N TRP A 116 14.34 -12.52 -9.11
CA TRP A 116 13.09 -11.87 -9.51
C TRP A 116 11.90 -12.81 -9.34
N ASN A 117 11.98 -14.02 -9.90
CA ASN A 117 10.92 -15.02 -9.77
C ASN A 117 10.67 -15.42 -8.30
N THR A 118 11.73 -15.51 -7.50
CA THR A 118 11.65 -15.76 -6.06
C THR A 118 11.01 -14.59 -5.31
N ALA A 119 11.29 -13.37 -5.73
CA ALA A 119 10.72 -12.15 -5.16
C ALA A 119 9.23 -12.06 -5.44
N LEU A 120 8.80 -12.22 -6.71
CA LEU A 120 7.39 -12.23 -7.08
C LEU A 120 6.61 -13.34 -6.35
N ARG A 121 7.19 -14.54 -6.22
CA ARG A 121 6.59 -15.62 -5.42
C ARG A 121 6.42 -15.24 -3.96
N THR A 122 7.39 -14.51 -3.40
CA THR A 122 7.34 -14.06 -2.00
C THR A 122 6.27 -13.00 -1.80
N LEU A 123 6.17 -12.04 -2.72
CA LEU A 123 5.11 -11.04 -2.72
C LEU A 123 3.72 -11.71 -2.82
N SER A 124 3.56 -12.66 -3.73
CA SER A 124 2.31 -13.43 -3.87
C SER A 124 1.91 -14.16 -2.59
N LYS A 125 2.87 -14.79 -1.90
CA LYS A 125 2.62 -15.42 -0.58
C LYS A 125 2.18 -14.44 0.51
N LEU A 126 2.50 -13.15 0.36
CA LEU A 126 2.12 -12.08 1.27
C LEU A 126 0.83 -11.37 0.84
N GLY A 127 0.10 -11.94 -0.14
CA GLY A 127 -1.18 -11.43 -0.60
C GLY A 127 -1.10 -10.42 -1.75
N TRP A 128 0.09 -10.15 -2.30
CA TRP A 128 0.20 -9.27 -3.47
C TRP A 128 -0.27 -10.02 -4.71
N THR A 129 -1.07 -9.35 -5.53
CA THR A 129 -1.51 -9.94 -6.81
C THR A 129 -0.57 -9.50 -7.92
N VAL A 130 0.00 -10.48 -8.61
CA VAL A 130 0.94 -10.28 -9.71
C VAL A 130 0.29 -10.79 -10.98
N LEU A 131 0.06 -9.90 -11.94
CA LEU A 131 -0.50 -10.23 -13.25
C LEU A 131 0.56 -9.94 -14.32
N PHE A 132 0.79 -10.91 -15.18
CA PHE A 132 1.74 -10.80 -16.29
C PHE A 132 0.99 -10.37 -17.54
N ASP A 133 1.49 -9.35 -18.23
CA ASP A 133 0.89 -8.90 -19.46
C ASP A 133 1.12 -9.92 -20.59
N ALA A 134 0.03 -10.33 -21.26
CA ALA A 134 0.08 -11.41 -22.23
C ALA A 134 0.78 -11.01 -23.55
N GLU A 135 0.83 -9.72 -23.86
CA GLU A 135 1.44 -9.21 -25.10
C GLU A 135 2.96 -9.00 -24.94
N THR A 136 3.38 -8.44 -23.80
CA THR A 136 4.77 -8.04 -23.57
C THR A 136 5.58 -9.01 -22.71
N TYR A 137 4.94 -9.87 -21.91
CA TYR A 137 5.62 -10.82 -21.03
C TYR A 137 5.51 -12.27 -21.57
N PRO A 138 6.54 -12.79 -22.26
CA PRO A 138 6.50 -14.12 -22.87
C PRO A 138 6.18 -15.20 -21.84
N VAL A 139 5.25 -16.10 -22.18
CA VAL A 139 4.80 -17.20 -21.29
C VAL A 139 5.97 -18.03 -20.79
N GLU A 140 6.95 -18.27 -21.67
CA GLU A 140 8.16 -19.03 -21.38
C GLU A 140 8.95 -18.42 -20.19
N LEU A 141 8.97 -17.09 -20.07
CA LEU A 141 9.73 -16.36 -19.04
C LEU A 141 8.92 -16.15 -17.75
N GLN A 142 7.63 -16.51 -17.74
CA GLN A 142 6.80 -16.36 -16.55
C GLN A 142 7.23 -17.38 -15.48
N PRO A 143 7.01 -17.09 -14.19
CA PRO A 143 7.37 -18.05 -13.14
C PRO A 143 6.52 -19.33 -13.21
N ALA A 144 7.15 -20.49 -12.97
CA ALA A 144 6.47 -21.80 -13.02
C ALA A 144 5.27 -21.94 -12.07
N TRP A 145 5.22 -21.15 -10.99
CA TRP A 145 4.10 -21.16 -10.04
C TRP A 145 2.86 -20.42 -10.56
N HIS A 146 2.98 -19.62 -11.62
CA HIS A 146 1.88 -18.91 -12.27
C HIS A 146 1.32 -19.68 -13.47
N GLN A 147 2.13 -20.54 -14.09
CA GLN A 147 1.76 -21.29 -15.29
C GLN A 147 0.96 -22.56 -14.94
N ALA A 148 -0.12 -22.82 -15.68
CA ALA A 148 -0.86 -24.08 -15.58
C ALA A 148 -0.05 -25.28 -16.11
N ASN A 149 0.80 -25.06 -17.11
CA ASN A 149 1.74 -26.04 -17.62
C ASN A 149 3.13 -25.39 -17.74
N PRO A 150 4.04 -25.64 -16.77
CA PRO A 150 5.29 -24.91 -16.66
C PRO A 150 6.24 -25.28 -17.82
N VAL A 151 6.54 -24.29 -18.66
CA VAL A 151 7.60 -24.41 -19.67
C VAL A 151 8.93 -24.14 -18.97
N GLN A 152 9.77 -25.17 -18.81
CA GLN A 152 11.15 -24.96 -18.37
C GLN A 152 11.96 -24.46 -19.57
N ILE A 153 12.29 -23.18 -19.58
CA ILE A 153 13.36 -22.68 -20.45
C ILE A 153 14.70 -23.01 -19.80
N ASP A 154 15.59 -23.60 -20.58
CA ASP A 154 17.01 -23.54 -20.30
C ASP A 154 17.55 -22.16 -20.73
N LEU A 155 17.78 -21.29 -19.75
CA LEU A 155 18.30 -19.94 -19.97
C LEU A 155 19.72 -19.95 -20.57
N ASP A 156 20.44 -21.07 -20.46
CA ASP A 156 21.78 -21.23 -21.01
C ASP A 156 21.75 -21.46 -22.53
N THR A 157 20.66 -22.02 -23.06
CA THR A 157 20.41 -22.22 -24.50
C THR A 157 19.45 -21.21 -25.12
N ALA A 158 18.82 -20.36 -24.30
CA ALA A 158 17.91 -19.31 -24.77
C ALA A 158 18.64 -18.24 -25.61
N SER A 159 17.97 -17.73 -26.65
CA SER A 159 18.49 -16.66 -27.53
C SER A 159 18.97 -15.44 -26.74
N GLU A 160 20.07 -14.79 -27.15
CA GLU A 160 20.64 -13.64 -26.41
C GLU A 160 19.64 -12.49 -26.15
N SER A 161 18.57 -12.39 -26.94
CA SER A 161 17.48 -11.41 -26.80
C SER A 161 16.45 -11.70 -25.70
N TRP A 162 16.52 -12.83 -24.98
CA TRP A 162 15.55 -13.13 -23.92
C TRP A 162 15.64 -12.12 -22.77
N LEU A 163 16.85 -11.64 -22.48
CA LEU A 163 17.10 -10.65 -21.42
C LEU A 163 16.41 -9.32 -21.75
N GLU A 164 16.57 -8.84 -22.98
CA GLU A 164 15.96 -7.58 -23.43
C GLU A 164 14.43 -7.66 -23.39
N ARG A 165 13.87 -8.77 -23.89
CA ARG A 165 12.43 -9.04 -23.83
C ARG A 165 11.92 -9.07 -22.39
N TRP A 166 12.66 -9.73 -21.49
CA TRP A 166 12.29 -9.77 -20.07
C TRP A 166 12.34 -8.38 -19.42
N LEU A 167 13.37 -7.58 -19.69
CA LEU A 167 13.50 -6.24 -19.12
C LEU A 167 12.43 -5.27 -19.64
N GLN A 168 11.95 -5.46 -20.87
CA GLN A 168 10.87 -4.66 -21.46
C GLN A 168 9.47 -5.16 -21.11
N ALA A 169 9.35 -6.35 -20.51
CA ALA A 169 8.06 -6.94 -20.18
C ALA A 169 7.30 -6.11 -19.14
N GLU A 170 5.98 -6.06 -19.27
CA GLU A 170 5.10 -5.40 -18.31
C GLU A 170 4.53 -6.40 -17.29
N VAL A 171 4.51 -5.97 -16.04
CA VAL A 171 3.90 -6.68 -14.92
C VAL A 171 3.01 -5.72 -14.15
N THR A 172 1.80 -6.18 -13.82
CA THR A 172 0.91 -5.46 -12.91
C THR A 172 1.09 -6.04 -11.52
N ILE A 173 1.45 -5.21 -10.53
CA ILE A 173 1.64 -5.65 -9.15
C ILE A 173 0.70 -4.85 -8.25
N LEU A 174 -0.35 -5.52 -7.80
CA LEU A 174 -1.37 -4.96 -6.93
C LEU A 174 -1.06 -5.29 -5.47
N SER A 175 -1.11 -4.27 -4.61
CA SER A 175 -1.01 -4.46 -3.17
C SER A 175 -2.30 -5.09 -2.62
N PRO A 176 -2.21 -6.03 -1.65
CA PRO A 176 -3.39 -6.69 -1.06
C PRO A 176 -4.41 -5.70 -0.53
N VAL A 177 -3.93 -4.56 -0.05
CA VAL A 177 -4.77 -3.53 0.54
C VAL A 177 -5.55 -2.74 -0.52
N PHE A 178 -5.05 -2.64 -1.76
CA PHE A 178 -5.82 -2.07 -2.87
C PHE A 178 -6.92 -3.03 -3.34
N GLN A 179 -6.68 -4.35 -3.30
CA GLN A 179 -7.72 -5.35 -3.57
C GLN A 179 -8.83 -5.29 -2.53
N GLU A 180 -8.49 -5.25 -1.24
CA GLU A 180 -9.49 -5.06 -0.18
C GLU A 180 -10.24 -3.73 -0.33
N LEU A 181 -9.63 -2.65 -0.81
CA LEU A 181 -10.37 -1.39 -1.04
C LEU A 181 -11.26 -1.40 -2.29
N GLN A 182 -10.97 -2.26 -3.27
CA GLN A 182 -11.86 -2.52 -4.40
C GLN A 182 -13.01 -3.46 -4.02
N GLU A 183 -12.80 -4.36 -3.04
CA GLU A 183 -13.77 -5.39 -2.63
C GLU A 183 -14.49 -5.11 -1.30
N ALA A 184 -14.03 -4.19 -0.46
CA ALA A 184 -14.61 -3.93 0.86
C ALA A 184 -15.84 -3.03 0.77
N ASP A 185 -16.97 -3.68 1.00
CA ASP A 185 -18.25 -3.14 1.40
C ASP A 185 -18.12 -2.35 2.72
N LEU A 186 -17.61 -1.10 2.63
CA LEU A 186 -17.61 -0.19 3.77
C LEU A 186 -19.06 0.02 4.26
N PRO A 187 -19.32 0.07 5.57
CA PRO A 187 -20.65 0.37 6.07
C PRO A 187 -21.09 1.74 5.53
N LEU A 188 -22.37 1.91 5.19
CA LEU A 188 -22.89 3.14 4.59
C LEU A 188 -22.53 4.40 5.40
N SER A 189 -22.44 4.27 6.74
CA SER A 189 -22.02 5.33 7.68
C SER A 189 -20.67 5.95 7.34
N GLU A 190 -19.82 5.18 6.66
CA GLU A 190 -18.46 5.53 6.28
C GLU A 190 -18.32 5.95 4.81
N ARG A 191 -19.36 5.77 3.98
CA ARG A 191 -19.29 5.97 2.52
C ARG A 191 -19.68 7.36 2.04
N PHE A 192 -20.21 8.23 2.90
CA PHE A 192 -20.68 9.56 2.49
C PHE A 192 -19.86 10.73 3.05
N THR A 193 -19.73 11.78 2.23
CA THR A 193 -19.10 13.06 2.57
C THR A 193 -20.15 14.15 2.83
N GLY A 194 -19.71 15.34 3.23
CA GLY A 194 -20.60 16.49 3.45
C GLY A 194 -21.39 16.91 2.21
N ARG A 195 -20.82 16.72 1.01
CA ARG A 195 -21.50 17.01 -0.27
C ARG A 195 -22.61 15.99 -0.55
N VAL A 196 -22.29 14.70 -0.39
CA VAL A 196 -23.26 13.60 -0.51
C VAL A 196 -24.40 13.78 0.50
N LEU A 197 -24.09 14.20 1.73
CA LEU A 197 -25.09 14.53 2.75
C LEU A 197 -26.02 15.68 2.31
N ALA A 198 -25.48 16.73 1.67
CA ALA A 198 -26.30 17.84 1.20
C ALA A 198 -27.26 17.42 0.07
N GLU A 199 -26.79 16.57 -0.84
CA GLU A 199 -27.60 16.02 -1.93
C GLU A 199 -28.67 15.05 -1.39
N ALA A 200 -28.32 14.17 -0.45
CA ALA A 200 -29.28 13.28 0.21
C ALA A 200 -30.36 14.05 1.00
N LEU A 201 -30.00 15.14 1.68
CA LEU A 201 -30.95 16.02 2.35
C LEU A 201 -31.91 16.69 1.35
N ALA A 202 -31.42 17.10 0.18
CA ALA A 202 -32.23 17.70 -0.87
C ALA A 202 -33.24 16.71 -1.45
N ILE A 203 -32.81 15.46 -1.70
CA ILE A 203 -33.69 14.38 -2.19
C ILE A 203 -34.84 14.12 -1.22
N ARG A 204 -34.54 14.05 0.09
CA ARG A 204 -35.55 13.83 1.11
C ARG A 204 -36.39 15.07 1.45
N GLY A 205 -36.01 16.25 0.95
CA GLY A 205 -36.64 17.52 1.33
C GLY A 205 -36.40 17.93 2.80
N LEU A 206 -35.33 17.44 3.44
CA LEU A 206 -34.97 17.81 4.80
C LEU A 206 -34.09 19.07 4.83
N SER A 207 -34.44 20.01 5.70
CA SER A 207 -33.62 21.20 5.93
C SER A 207 -32.46 20.90 6.86
N ARG A 208 -31.36 21.65 6.71
CA ARG A 208 -30.18 21.57 7.59
C ARG A 208 -30.53 21.80 9.06
N SER A 209 -31.50 22.67 9.34
CA SER A 209 -31.99 22.95 10.70
C SER A 209 -32.69 21.74 11.29
N LYS A 210 -33.49 21.03 10.49
CA LYS A 210 -34.24 19.85 10.93
C LYS A 210 -33.32 18.66 11.20
N LEU A 211 -32.24 18.52 10.43
CA LEU A 211 -31.19 17.54 10.73
C LEU A 211 -30.43 17.90 12.03
N ALA A 212 -30.13 19.18 12.24
CA ALA A 212 -29.45 19.63 13.46
C ALA A 212 -30.31 19.37 14.72
N GLU A 213 -31.60 19.64 14.64
CA GLU A 213 -32.57 19.35 15.70
C GLU A 213 -32.66 17.85 16.00
N TYR A 214 -32.74 17.00 14.96
CA TYR A 214 -32.76 15.54 15.11
C TYR A 214 -31.49 15.00 15.79
N LEU A 215 -30.33 15.60 15.49
CA LEU A 215 -29.05 15.19 16.07
C LEU A 215 -28.75 15.88 17.42
N ASN A 216 -29.63 16.77 17.88
CA ASN A 216 -29.42 17.64 19.04
C ASN A 216 -28.10 18.43 18.96
N LEU A 217 -27.85 19.04 17.80
CA LEU A 217 -26.64 19.82 17.49
C LEU A 217 -26.99 21.24 17.04
N ASP A 218 -26.01 22.13 17.14
CA ASP A 218 -26.13 23.46 16.57
C ASP A 218 -26.18 23.41 15.02
N ARG A 219 -27.02 24.24 14.43
CA ARG A 219 -27.22 24.33 12.96
C ARG A 219 -25.91 24.62 12.21
N SER A 220 -24.99 25.35 12.83
CA SER A 220 -23.68 25.67 12.25
C SER A 220 -22.85 24.40 12.05
N MET A 221 -23.02 23.38 12.90
CA MET A 221 -22.28 22.11 12.80
C MET A 221 -22.59 21.38 11.49
N VAL A 222 -23.88 21.29 11.13
CA VAL A 222 -24.31 20.68 9.86
C VAL A 222 -23.77 21.48 8.66
N THR A 223 -23.70 22.81 8.79
CA THR A 223 -23.14 23.68 7.75
C THR A 223 -21.63 23.44 7.59
N TYR A 224 -20.89 23.28 8.69
CA TYR A 224 -19.47 22.96 8.65
C TYR A 224 -19.19 21.58 8.04
N TRP A 225 -20.06 20.60 8.29
CA TRP A 225 -19.95 19.28 7.66
C TRP A 225 -20.16 19.34 6.16
N ILE A 226 -21.21 20.02 5.69
CA ILE A 226 -21.51 20.17 4.26
C ILE A 226 -20.36 20.89 3.52
N LYS A 227 -19.78 21.92 4.14
CA LYS A 227 -18.64 22.66 3.58
C LYS A 227 -17.30 21.92 3.68
N GLY A 228 -17.25 20.76 4.36
CA GLY A 228 -16.00 20.03 4.62
C GLY A 228 -15.08 20.68 5.67
N ALA A 229 -15.51 21.76 6.32
CA ALA A 229 -14.73 22.47 7.34
C ALA A 229 -14.59 21.69 8.66
N ARG A 230 -15.50 20.74 8.93
CA ARG A 230 -15.41 19.82 10.08
C ARG A 230 -15.80 18.41 9.67
N LEU A 231 -15.19 17.43 10.35
CA LEU A 231 -15.51 16.01 10.16
C LEU A 231 -16.80 15.64 10.91
N ILE A 232 -17.61 14.78 10.28
CA ILE A 232 -18.77 14.15 10.93
C ILE A 232 -18.26 13.04 11.83
N GLN A 233 -18.55 13.13 13.13
CA GLN A 233 -18.14 12.11 14.10
C GLN A 233 -18.90 10.78 13.87
N PRO A 234 -18.30 9.62 14.21
CA PRO A 234 -18.90 8.30 13.97
C PRO A 234 -20.33 8.15 14.52
N LYS A 235 -20.57 8.62 15.74
CA LYS A 235 -21.90 8.63 16.37
C LYS A 235 -22.95 9.32 15.49
N HIS A 236 -22.62 10.49 14.95
CA HIS A 236 -23.53 11.25 14.10
C HIS A 236 -23.68 10.60 12.72
N ARG A 237 -22.63 9.93 12.20
CA ARG A 237 -22.70 9.20 10.93
C ARG A 237 -23.70 8.04 10.99
N GLU A 238 -23.69 7.27 12.07
CA GLU A 238 -24.66 6.19 12.29
C GLU A 238 -26.09 6.73 12.38
N GLN A 239 -26.30 7.82 13.12
CA GLN A 239 -27.62 8.47 13.24
C GLN A 239 -28.12 9.03 11.90
N ILE A 240 -27.22 9.64 11.11
CA ILE A 240 -27.52 10.14 9.78
C ILE A 240 -27.85 8.98 8.84
N CYS A 241 -27.12 7.87 8.90
CA CYS A 241 -27.43 6.68 8.09
C CYS A 241 -28.73 5.99 8.51
N GLY A 242 -29.06 5.96 9.79
CA GLY A 242 -30.37 5.47 10.23
C GLY A 242 -31.51 6.33 9.68
N LEU A 243 -31.28 7.64 9.51
CA LEU A 243 -32.27 8.55 8.98
C LEU A 243 -32.33 8.49 7.44
N LEU A 244 -31.20 8.65 6.74
CA LEU A 244 -31.09 8.93 5.30
C LEU A 244 -30.55 7.74 4.46
N ARG A 245 -30.75 6.49 4.90
CA ARG A 245 -30.14 5.32 4.26
C ARG A 245 -30.35 5.28 2.75
N ASP A 246 -31.62 5.31 2.32
CA ASP A 246 -32.01 5.10 0.93
C ASP A 246 -31.52 6.25 0.03
N GLU A 247 -31.56 7.49 0.54
CA GLU A 247 -31.11 8.67 -0.21
C GLU A 247 -29.58 8.74 -0.32
N LEU A 248 -28.86 8.30 0.72
CA LEU A 248 -27.39 8.20 0.67
C LEU A 248 -26.95 7.14 -0.35
N GLU A 249 -27.60 5.98 -0.38
CA GLU A 249 -27.31 4.93 -1.38
C GLU A 249 -27.61 5.43 -2.80
N GLN A 250 -28.73 6.12 -3.01
CA GLN A 250 -29.10 6.68 -4.30
C GLN A 250 -28.09 7.71 -4.83
N VAL A 251 -27.53 8.55 -3.95
CA VAL A 251 -26.49 9.53 -4.35
C VAL A 251 -25.17 8.83 -4.63
N LEU A 252 -24.78 7.84 -3.81
CA LEU A 252 -23.53 7.13 -3.98
C LEU A 252 -23.47 6.25 -5.23
N GLN A 253 -24.61 5.79 -5.76
CA GLN A 253 -24.68 5.06 -7.03
C GLN A 253 -24.60 5.97 -8.27
N ARG A 254 -24.75 7.29 -8.11
CA ARG A 254 -24.67 8.28 -9.21
C ARG A 254 -23.29 8.91 -9.38
N VAL A 255 -22.39 8.69 -8.42
CA VAL A 255 -21.01 9.21 -8.39
C VAL A 255 -20.04 8.12 -8.82
#